data_AF-A0A0K6IJF8-F1
#
_entry.id   AF-A0A0K6IJF8-F1
#
_cell.length_a   1.000
_cell.length_b   1.000
_cell.length_c   1.000
_cell.angle_alpha   90.00
_cell.angle_beta   90.00
_cell.angle_gamma   90.00
#
_symmetry.space_group_name_H-M   'P 1'
#
loop_
_entity.id
_entity.type
_entity.pdbx_description
1 polymer ?
#
loop_
_entity_poly.entity_id
_entity_poly.type
_entity_poly.pdbx_seq_one_letter_code
_entity_poly.pdbx_strand_id
1 'polypeptide(L)'
;MNWLRKIGEQWFLKSKSLPKIIIVGIDTHCYQLAQTLIEHKDAEVVAFIDDEPWTNRTELLGAKVHYPSDMAALVTRKQVRLIIDFDTSEQVPESIQQELQSLPVEQIVLSHAMPQPLTCWRTQILEQLK
;
A
#
# COMPACT_ATOMS: atom_id res chain seq x y z
N MET A 1 29.22 -37.49 15.84
CA MET A 1 27.80 -37.08 15.85
C MET A 1 27.66 -35.72 15.18
N ASN A 2 27.42 -35.68 13.86
CA ASN A 2 27.36 -34.42 13.08
C ASN A 2 26.05 -34.27 12.27
N TRP A 3 25.02 -35.04 12.62
CA TRP A 3 23.76 -35.11 11.87
C TRP A 3 22.70 -34.12 12.38
N LEU A 4 22.82 -33.62 13.62
CA LEU A 4 21.85 -32.70 14.23
C LEU A 4 22.03 -31.22 13.85
N ARG A 5 23.13 -30.85 13.17
CA ARG A 5 23.35 -29.47 12.70
C ARG A 5 22.77 -29.16 11.33
N LYS A 6 22.40 -30.16 10.53
CA LYS A 6 21.93 -29.96 9.14
C LYS A 6 20.41 -29.80 9.00
N ILE A 7 19.63 -30.08 10.06
CA ILE A 7 18.16 -30.06 10.00
C ILE A 7 17.60 -28.66 10.30
N GLY A 8 18.31 -27.85 11.09
CA GLY A 8 17.84 -26.52 11.53
C GLY A 8 17.90 -25.41 10.47
N GLU A 9 18.74 -25.56 9.44
CA GLU A 9 18.92 -24.54 8.39
C GLU A 9 17.98 -24.71 7.20
N GLN A 10 17.27 -25.84 7.11
CA GLN A 10 16.41 -26.17 5.97
C GLN A 10 14.94 -25.72 6.13
N TRP A 11 14.59 -25.08 7.25
CA TRP A 11 13.20 -24.70 7.60
C TRP A 11 12.94 -23.19 7.63
N PHE A 12 13.89 -22.37 7.19
CA PHE A 12 13.67 -20.93 6.93
C PHE A 12 13.72 -20.66 5.42
N LEU A 13 12.80 -21.29 4.68
CA LEU A 13 12.35 -20.68 3.43
C LEU A 13 11.60 -19.41 3.83
N LYS A 14 12.35 -18.32 3.96
CA LYS A 14 11.83 -16.98 4.22
C LYS A 14 10.90 -16.66 3.04
N SER A 15 9.61 -16.98 3.20
CA SER A 15 8.58 -16.57 2.24
C SER A 15 8.79 -15.09 1.99
N LYS A 16 9.02 -14.71 0.73
CA LYS A 16 9.28 -13.32 0.37
C LYS A 16 8.02 -12.54 0.77
N SER A 17 8.11 -11.76 1.84
CA SER A 17 6.99 -10.95 2.31
C SER A 17 6.61 -9.98 1.19
N LEU A 18 5.31 -9.84 0.93
CA LEU A 18 4.82 -8.89 -0.05
C LEU A 18 5.20 -7.46 0.37
N PRO A 19 5.47 -6.56 -0.59
CA PRO A 19 5.66 -5.16 -0.28
C PRO A 19 4.38 -4.60 0.33
N LYS A 20 4.51 -3.83 1.39
CA LYS A 20 3.38 -3.20 2.09
C LYS A 20 3.08 -1.85 1.49
N ILE A 21 1.81 -1.62 1.20
CA ILE A 21 1.35 -0.42 0.51
C ILE A 21 0.19 0.25 1.25
N ILE A 22 0.09 1.56 1.05
CA ILE A 22 -1.06 2.38 1.44
C ILE A 22 -1.73 2.86 0.16
N ILE A 23 -3.06 2.88 0.14
CA ILE A 23 -3.86 3.47 -0.95
C ILE A 23 -4.61 4.68 -0.40
N VAL A 24 -4.51 5.83 -1.08
CA VAL A 24 -5.26 7.04 -0.76
C VAL A 24 -6.59 7.02 -1.52
N GLY A 25 -7.68 7.27 -0.79
CA GLY A 25 -9.06 7.17 -1.26
C GLY A 25 -9.68 5.78 -1.09
N ILE A 26 -11.00 5.74 -1.01
CA ILE A 26 -11.83 4.51 -0.92
C ILE A 26 -12.81 4.36 -2.09
N ASP A 27 -12.64 5.16 -3.13
CA ASP A 27 -13.48 5.14 -4.32
C ASP A 27 -13.41 3.80 -5.08
N THR A 28 -14.33 3.63 -6.05
CA THR A 28 -14.42 2.41 -6.86
C THR A 28 -13.10 2.04 -7.54
N HIS A 29 -12.34 3.03 -8.03
CA HIS A 29 -11.05 2.77 -8.69
C HIS A 29 -9.97 2.34 -7.70
N CYS A 30 -9.91 2.94 -6.51
CA CYS A 30 -9.05 2.50 -5.40
C CYS A 30 -9.39 1.05 -5.00
N TYR A 31 -10.68 0.73 -4.87
CA TYR A 31 -11.16 -0.62 -4.57
C TYR A 31 -10.74 -1.64 -5.64
N GLN A 32 -11.02 -1.36 -6.91
CA GLN A 32 -10.70 -2.27 -8.02
C GLN A 32 -9.19 -2.52 -8.13
N LEU A 33 -8.39 -1.47 -7.96
CA LEU A 33 -6.94 -1.59 -7.96
C LEU A 33 -6.47 -2.44 -6.78
N ALA A 34 -6.92 -2.14 -5.56
CA ALA A 34 -6.56 -2.88 -4.36
C ALA A 34 -6.93 -4.36 -4.48
N GLN A 35 -8.15 -4.66 -4.93
CA GLN A 35 -8.62 -6.02 -5.16
C GLN A 35 -7.70 -6.75 -6.14
N THR A 36 -7.34 -6.11 -7.26
CA THR A 36 -6.44 -6.69 -8.27
C THR A 36 -5.06 -7.02 -7.68
N LEU A 37 -4.46 -6.08 -6.92
CA LEU A 37 -3.14 -6.29 -6.30
C LEU A 37 -3.16 -7.44 -5.28
N ILE A 38 -4.26 -7.57 -4.52
CA ILE A 38 -4.44 -8.63 -3.53
C ILE A 38 -4.63 -9.99 -4.22
N GLU A 39 -5.52 -10.08 -5.22
CA GLU A 39 -5.79 -11.31 -5.96
C GLU A 39 -4.53 -11.86 -6.65
N HIS A 40 -3.70 -10.96 -7.19
CA HIS A 40 -2.43 -11.32 -7.83
C HIS A 40 -1.26 -11.52 -6.86
N LYS A 41 -1.45 -11.24 -5.55
CA LYS A 41 -0.38 -11.27 -4.54
C LYS A 41 0.80 -10.38 -4.92
N ASP A 42 0.52 -9.21 -5.50
CA ASP A 42 1.55 -8.24 -5.88
C ASP A 42 2.01 -7.42 -4.67
N ALA A 43 1.10 -7.15 -3.73
CA ALA A 43 1.35 -6.32 -2.55
C ALA A 43 0.41 -6.68 -1.38
N GLU A 44 0.80 -6.26 -0.18
CA GLU A 44 -0.04 -6.27 1.03
C GLU A 44 -0.59 -4.85 1.25
N VAL A 45 -1.89 -4.65 1.05
CA VAL A 45 -2.56 -3.38 1.37
C VAL A 45 -2.72 -3.30 2.89
N VAL A 46 -1.99 -2.39 3.55
CA VAL A 46 -1.99 -2.29 5.02
C VAL A 46 -2.95 -1.24 5.56
N ALA A 47 -3.33 -0.26 4.74
CA ALA A 47 -4.32 0.76 5.08
C ALA A 47 -4.89 1.42 3.81
N PHE A 48 -6.11 1.91 3.94
CA PHE A 48 -6.69 2.93 3.08
C PHE A 48 -6.68 4.28 3.83
N ILE A 49 -6.54 5.38 3.10
CA ILE A 49 -6.57 6.73 3.66
C ILE A 49 -7.78 7.48 3.12
N ASP A 50 -8.56 8.07 4.01
CA ASP A 50 -9.76 8.81 3.67
C ASP A 50 -10.01 9.89 4.73
N ASP A 51 -10.48 11.07 4.34
CA ASP A 51 -10.72 12.16 5.28
C ASP A 51 -12.13 12.13 5.91
N GLU A 52 -13.03 11.33 5.33
CA GLU A 52 -14.43 11.37 5.69
C GLU A 52 -14.66 10.75 7.08
N PRO A 53 -15.35 11.45 7.99
CA PRO A 53 -15.38 11.05 9.39
C PRO A 53 -16.14 9.75 9.65
N TRP A 54 -17.04 9.37 8.74
CA TRP A 54 -17.84 8.14 8.87
C TRP A 54 -17.12 6.88 8.35
N THR A 55 -16.01 7.02 7.63
CA THR A 55 -15.28 5.88 7.06
C THR A 55 -14.14 5.41 7.97
N ASN A 56 -13.70 6.24 8.92
CA ASN A 56 -12.58 5.92 9.80
C ASN A 56 -12.77 4.61 10.58
N ARG A 57 -11.75 3.76 10.60
CA ARG A 57 -11.71 2.41 11.22
C ARG A 57 -12.65 1.37 10.62
N THR A 58 -13.36 1.69 9.54
CA THR A 58 -14.01 0.66 8.74
C THR A 58 -12.95 -0.24 8.08
N GLU A 59 -13.36 -1.45 7.70
CA GLU A 59 -12.49 -2.40 7.00
C GLU A 59 -12.89 -2.50 5.54
N LEU A 60 -11.90 -2.36 4.66
CA LEU A 60 -12.02 -2.54 3.22
C LEU A 60 -10.97 -3.56 2.78
N LEU A 61 -11.42 -4.66 2.15
CA LEU A 61 -10.52 -5.72 1.66
C LEU A 61 -9.52 -6.26 2.72
N GLY A 62 -9.91 -6.26 4.00
CA GLY A 62 -9.09 -6.71 5.12
C GLY A 62 -8.09 -5.68 5.67
N ALA A 63 -8.06 -4.46 5.12
CA ALA A 63 -7.27 -3.34 5.63
C ALA A 63 -8.18 -2.27 6.25
N LYS A 64 -7.67 -1.50 7.21
CA LYS A 64 -8.43 -0.43 7.87
C LYS A 64 -8.34 0.89 7.10
N VAL A 65 -9.42 1.67 7.15
CA VAL A 65 -9.43 3.06 6.71
C VAL A 65 -8.95 3.96 7.84
N HIS A 66 -8.04 4.88 7.52
CA HIS A 66 -7.38 5.79 8.45
C HIS A 66 -7.44 7.23 7.93
N TYR A 67 -7.26 8.20 8.82
CA TYR A 67 -7.11 9.59 8.40
C TYR A 67 -5.73 9.85 7.80
N PRO A 68 -5.57 10.89 6.94
CA PRO A 68 -4.28 11.33 6.44
C PRO A 68 -3.25 11.60 7.55
N SER A 69 -3.71 12.09 8.71
CA SER A 69 -2.84 12.34 9.88
C SER A 69 -2.16 11.09 10.44
N ASP A 70 -2.68 9.89 10.16
CA ASP A 70 -2.09 8.63 10.61
C ASP A 70 -0.98 8.12 9.67
N MET A 71 -0.82 8.70 8.48
CA MET A 71 0.03 8.15 7.41
C MET A 71 1.49 7.98 7.84
N ALA A 72 2.13 9.00 8.41
CA ALA A 72 3.52 8.91 8.84
C ALA A 72 3.77 7.82 9.90
N ALA A 73 2.83 7.69 10.84
CA ALA A 73 2.86 6.64 11.85
C ALA A 73 2.66 5.25 11.24
N LEU A 74 1.75 5.11 10.28
CA LEU A 74 1.52 3.85 9.55
C LEU A 74 2.75 3.45 8.74
N VAL A 75 3.34 4.39 7.99
CA VAL A 75 4.56 4.19 7.20
C VAL A 75 5.67 3.61 8.07
N THR A 76 5.94 4.25 9.19
CA THR A 76 7.01 3.85 10.11
C THR A 76 6.71 2.50 10.78
N ARG A 77 5.51 2.33 11.34
CA ARG A 77 5.16 1.13 12.14
C ARG A 77 4.95 -0.12 11.29
N LYS A 78 4.43 0.04 10.07
CA LYS A 78 4.14 -1.08 9.18
C LYS A 78 5.27 -1.34 8.19
N GLN A 79 6.26 -0.45 8.08
CA GLN A 79 7.32 -0.50 7.07
C GLN A 79 6.73 -0.46 5.66
N VAL A 80 5.90 0.56 5.42
CA VAL A 80 5.27 0.78 4.11
C VAL A 80 6.34 1.15 3.11
N ARG A 81 6.30 0.54 1.93
CA ARG A 81 7.22 0.80 0.84
C ARG A 81 6.68 1.84 -0.13
N LEU A 82 5.38 1.78 -0.44
CA LEU A 82 4.75 2.60 -1.47
C LEU A 82 3.40 3.14 -0.99
N ILE A 83 3.18 4.42 -1.24
CA ILE A 83 1.89 5.10 -1.14
C ILE A 83 1.38 5.27 -2.57
N ILE A 84 0.14 4.84 -2.80
CA ILE A 84 -0.53 4.99 -4.09
C ILE A 84 -1.62 6.03 -3.91
N ASP A 85 -1.53 7.09 -4.70
CA ASP A 85 -2.48 8.19 -4.74
C ASP A 85 -3.06 8.30 -6.16
N PHE A 86 -4.12 9.08 -6.31
CA PHE A 86 -4.73 9.40 -7.60
C PHE A 86 -4.75 10.92 -7.82
N ASP A 87 -4.70 11.35 -9.08
CA ASP A 87 -4.79 12.77 -9.46
C ASP A 87 -6.22 13.34 -9.33
N THR A 88 -6.90 13.06 -8.21
CA THR A 88 -8.22 13.60 -7.87
C THR A 88 -8.10 14.93 -7.13
N SER A 89 -9.23 15.59 -6.89
CA SER A 89 -9.27 16.87 -6.17
C SER A 89 -8.99 16.75 -4.65
N GLU A 90 -9.07 15.54 -4.09
CA GLU A 90 -8.97 15.27 -2.65
C GLU A 90 -7.62 14.63 -2.31
N GLN A 91 -6.55 15.39 -2.57
CA GLN A 91 -5.19 14.93 -2.31
C GLN A 91 -4.82 15.03 -0.84
N VAL A 92 -3.82 14.24 -0.44
CA VAL A 92 -3.20 14.32 0.89
C VAL A 92 -2.77 15.77 1.19
N PRO A 93 -3.13 16.35 2.36
CA PRO A 93 -2.75 17.72 2.70
C PRO A 93 -1.24 17.97 2.66
N GLU A 94 -0.80 19.17 2.25
CA GLU A 94 0.62 19.51 2.08
C GLU A 94 1.44 19.27 3.36
N SER A 95 0.89 19.55 4.54
CA SER A 95 1.56 19.30 5.81
C SER A 95 1.91 17.82 6.02
N ILE A 96 1.05 16.92 5.57
CA ILE A 96 1.29 15.47 5.63
C ILE A 96 2.28 15.06 4.54
N GLN A 97 2.20 15.63 3.33
CA GLN A 97 3.19 15.37 2.27
C GLN A 97 4.61 15.73 2.71
N GLN A 98 4.79 16.88 3.36
CA GLN A 98 6.08 17.31 3.91
C GLN A 98 6.62 16.32 4.97
N GLU A 99 5.74 15.79 5.82
CA GLU A 99 6.13 14.77 6.79
C GLU A 99 6.57 13.47 6.10
N LEU A 100 5.83 13.02 5.09
CA LEU A 100 6.12 11.81 4.32
C LEU A 100 7.45 11.90 3.55
N GLN A 101 7.82 13.08 3.06
CA GLN A 101 9.11 13.30 2.35
C GLN A 101 10.33 13.00 3.23
N SER A 102 10.20 13.07 4.55
CA SER A 102 11.29 12.75 5.48
C SER A 102 11.42 11.24 5.75
N LEU A 103 10.47 10.43 5.27
CA LEU A 103 10.40 9.00 5.50
C LEU A 103 10.91 8.21 4.28
N PRO A 104 11.44 6.99 4.49
CA PRO A 104 11.90 6.12 3.40
C PRO A 104 10.70 5.43 2.73
N VAL A 105 9.79 6.21 2.16
CA VAL A 105 8.60 5.73 1.45
C VAL A 105 8.52 6.39 0.08
N GLU A 106 8.13 5.62 -0.92
CA GLU A 106 7.86 6.15 -2.25
C GLU A 106 6.37 6.51 -2.37
N GLN A 107 6.06 7.53 -3.15
CA GLN A 107 4.68 7.87 -3.51
C GLN A 107 4.55 7.90 -5.03
N ILE A 108 3.52 7.23 -5.54
CA ILE A 108 3.10 7.31 -6.94
C ILE A 108 1.71 7.92 -7.01
N VAL A 109 1.54 8.91 -7.89
CA VAL A 109 0.24 9.48 -8.22
C VAL A 109 -0.18 8.92 -9.56
N LEU A 110 -1.27 8.16 -9.58
CA LEU A 110 -1.84 7.55 -10.78
C LEU A 110 -2.88 8.47 -11.39
N SER A 111 -2.96 8.48 -12.72
CA SER A 111 -4.01 9.25 -13.38
C SER A 111 -5.34 8.51 -13.34
N HIS A 112 -6.36 9.17 -12.80
CA HIS A 112 -7.76 8.78 -12.76
C HIS A 112 -8.47 9.02 -14.12
N ALA A 113 -7.85 9.77 -15.05
CA ALA A 113 -8.47 10.14 -16.32
C ALA A 113 -8.96 8.91 -17.12
N MET A 114 -10.28 8.81 -17.29
CA MET A 114 -10.91 7.68 -17.97
C MET A 114 -10.75 7.76 -19.51
N PRO A 115 -10.67 6.60 -20.20
CA PRO A 115 -10.50 5.25 -19.66
C PRO A 115 -9.01 4.86 -19.61
N GLN A 116 -8.44 4.70 -18.41
CA GLN A 116 -7.22 3.92 -18.23
C GLN A 116 -7.57 2.50 -17.79
N PRO A 117 -7.08 1.45 -18.48
CA PRO A 117 -7.25 0.08 -18.04
C PRO A 117 -6.60 -0.17 -16.67
N LEU A 118 -7.23 -0.96 -15.80
CA LEU A 118 -6.65 -1.42 -14.52
C LEU A 118 -5.26 -2.04 -14.68
N THR A 119 -5.00 -2.67 -15.84
CA THR A 119 -3.70 -3.25 -16.18
C THR A 119 -2.60 -2.19 -16.25
N CYS A 120 -2.90 -0.98 -16.72
CA CYS A 120 -1.92 0.12 -16.80
C CYS A 120 -1.49 0.60 -15.41
N TRP A 121 -2.42 0.76 -14.47
CA TRP A 121 -2.11 1.11 -13.08
C TRP A 121 -1.30 0.00 -12.41
N ARG A 122 -1.73 -1.26 -12.56
CA ARG A 122 -1.01 -2.42 -12.01
C ARG A 122 0.44 -2.49 -12.50
N THR A 123 0.67 -2.32 -13.81
CA THR A 123 2.02 -2.35 -14.38
C THR A 123 2.91 -1.25 -13.80
N GLN A 124 2.41 -0.02 -13.67
CA GLN A 124 3.16 1.09 -13.05
C GLN A 124 3.54 0.80 -11.60
N ILE A 125 2.61 0.25 -10.81
CA ILE A 125 2.88 -0.13 -9.42
C ILE A 125 3.94 -1.23 -9.35
N LEU A 126 3.84 -2.24 -10.22
CA LEU A 126 4.84 -3.31 -10.28
C LEU A 126 6.23 -2.80 -10.69
N GLU A 127 6.32 -1.72 -11.45
CA GLU A 127 7.60 -1.08 -11.77
C GLU A 127 8.22 -0.39 -10.56
N GLN A 128 7.42 0.29 -9.73
CA GLN A 128 7.90 0.89 -8.48
C GLN A 128 8.25 -0.13 -7.40
N LEU A 129 7.62 -1.31 -7.43
CA LEU A 129 7.86 -2.37 -6.45
C LEU A 129 9.05 -3.29 -6.79
N LYS A 130 9.70 -3.13 -7.96
CA LYS A 130 10.91 -3.89 -8.33
C LYS A 130 12.11 -3.49 -7.48
#